data_AF-A0A1V6CUL5-F1
#
_entry.id   AF-A0A1V6CUL5-F1
#
_cell.length_a   1.000
_cell.length_b   1.000
_cell.length_c   1.000
_cell.angle_alpha   90.00
_cell.angle_beta   90.00
_cell.angle_gamma   90.00
#
_symmetry.space_group_name_H-M   'P 1'
#
loop_
_entity.id
_entity.type
_entity.pdbx_description
1 polymer ?
#
loop_
_entity_poly.entity_id
_entity_poly.type
_entity_poly.pdbx_seq_one_letter_code
_entity_poly.pdbx_strand_id
1 'polypeptide(L)'
;MVQTWFECKIKYQKMDNDGRERLVTDNFLLDAVSFTDAETRITAIMQTMVRGEFTVTDIRKSKIAEVFPNESGEWWFRTTINLSTIDEEAGKEKKLRTFYLVQADDIQNALTRLEESLSFLIVPYVVSSIAVSTIADVFPYVPGQQIPPVTIPFTTPG
;
A
#
# COMPACT_ATOMS: atom_id res chain seq x y z
N MET A 1 10.57 3.17 -13.53
CA MET A 1 9.30 2.46 -13.81
C MET A 1 8.21 3.18 -13.03
N VAL A 2 7.02 3.42 -13.58
CA VAL A 2 5.96 4.13 -12.85
C VAL A 2 5.40 3.18 -11.78
N GLN A 3 5.42 3.60 -10.52
CA GLN A 3 4.86 2.82 -9.41
C GLN A 3 3.34 2.73 -9.57
N THR A 4 2.80 1.52 -9.52
CA THR A 4 1.37 1.27 -9.60
C THR A 4 0.94 0.48 -8.38
N TRP A 5 0.34 1.19 -7.42
CA TRP A 5 -0.07 0.61 -6.16
C TRP A 5 -1.40 -0.15 -6.26
N PHE A 6 -1.45 -1.33 -5.66
CA PHE A 6 -2.62 -2.18 -5.48
C PHE A 6 -2.88 -2.41 -4.00
N GLU A 7 -4.14 -2.30 -3.60
CA GLU A 7 -4.58 -2.68 -2.26
C GLU A 7 -5.13 -4.10 -2.32
N CYS A 8 -4.53 -5.01 -1.55
CA CYS A 8 -4.92 -6.41 -1.45
C CYS A 8 -5.47 -6.67 -0.04
N LYS A 9 -6.74 -7.04 0.06
CA LYS A 9 -7.38 -7.39 1.33
C LYS A 9 -7.30 -8.89 1.55
N ILE A 10 -6.59 -9.31 2.58
CA ILE A 10 -6.39 -10.72 2.91
C ILE A 10 -7.09 -11.06 4.22
N LYS A 11 -7.79 -12.18 4.22
CA LYS A 11 -8.42 -12.77 5.39
C LYS A 11 -7.65 -14.03 5.78
N TYR A 12 -7.15 -14.10 7.00
CA TYR A 12 -6.31 -15.21 7.47
C TYR A 12 -6.51 -15.47 8.96
N GLN A 13 -6.12 -16.65 9.42
CA GLN A 13 -6.10 -16.98 10.84
C GLN A 13 -4.78 -16.55 11.47
N LYS A 14 -4.86 -15.72 12.51
CA LYS A 14 -3.72 -15.28 13.32
C LYS A 14 -3.87 -15.86 14.73
N MET A 15 -2.81 -16.48 15.25
CA MET A 15 -2.77 -16.85 16.66
C MET A 15 -2.55 -15.59 17.51
N ASP A 16 -3.47 -15.34 18.43
CA ASP A 16 -3.35 -14.30 19.44
C ASP A 16 -2.35 -14.75 20.53
N ASN A 17 -1.87 -13.81 21.35
CA ASN A 17 -0.90 -14.07 22.42
C ASN A 17 -1.40 -15.06 23.49
N ASP A 18 -2.71 -15.31 23.52
CA ASP A 18 -3.40 -16.25 24.41
C ASP A 18 -3.58 -17.65 23.76
N GLY A 19 -2.90 -17.92 22.63
CA GLY A 19 -2.95 -19.19 21.91
C GLY A 19 -4.27 -19.45 21.18
N ARG A 20 -5.15 -18.45 21.06
CA ARG A 20 -6.43 -18.54 20.35
C ARG A 20 -6.28 -18.10 18.90
N GLU A 21 -6.73 -18.91 17.97
CA GLU A 21 -6.83 -18.54 16.56
C GLU A 21 -7.98 -17.55 16.35
N ARG A 22 -7.69 -16.39 15.76
CA ARG A 22 -8.67 -15.40 15.35
C ARG A 22 -8.56 -15.12 13.86
N LEU A 23 -9.72 -15.00 13.25
CA LEU A 23 -9.86 -14.64 11.86
C LEU A 23 -9.74 -13.12 11.73
N VAL A 24 -8.64 -12.67 11.13
CA VAL A 24 -8.34 -11.24 10.92
C VAL A 24 -8.46 -10.91 9.44
N THR A 25 -8.65 -9.63 9.14
CA THR A 25 -8.72 -9.14 7.76
C THR A 25 -7.91 -7.87 7.66
N ASP A 26 -6.76 -7.98 7.00
CA ASP A 26 -5.80 -6.89 6.84
C ASP A 26 -5.75 -6.45 5.38
N ASN A 27 -5.43 -5.17 5.19
CA ASN A 27 -5.23 -4.59 3.86
C ASN A 27 -3.74 -4.34 3.66
N PHE A 28 -3.19 -4.82 2.56
CA PHE A 28 -1.79 -4.63 2.21
C PHE A 28 -1.70 -3.77 0.96
N LEU A 29 -0.65 -2.95 0.87
CA LEU A 29 -0.38 -2.16 -0.32
C LEU A 29 0.81 -2.75 -1.05
N LEU A 30 0.67 -3.09 -2.33
CA LEU A 30 1.75 -3.66 -3.15
C LEU A 30 1.95 -2.83 -4.40
N ASP A 31 3.19 -2.54 -4.77
CA ASP A 31 3.49 -1.98 -6.09
C ASP A 31 3.56 -3.12 -7.10
N ALA A 32 2.70 -3.17 -8.11
CA ALA A 32 2.65 -4.29 -9.05
C ALA A 32 2.36 -3.80 -10.48
N VAL A 33 2.67 -4.62 -11.48
CA VAL A 33 2.41 -4.22 -12.89
C VAL A 33 1.00 -4.57 -13.36
N SER A 34 0.33 -5.52 -12.71
CA SER A 34 -1.02 -5.98 -13.07
C SER A 34 -1.73 -6.61 -11.87
N PHE A 35 -3.05 -6.85 -11.99
CA PHE A 35 -3.82 -7.57 -10.96
C PHE A 35 -3.27 -8.98 -10.71
N THR A 36 -2.91 -9.71 -11.77
CA THR A 36 -2.34 -11.06 -11.66
C THR A 36 -0.98 -11.04 -10.97
N ASP A 37 -0.16 -10.03 -11.26
CA ASP A 37 1.14 -9.84 -10.58
C ASP A 37 0.93 -9.51 -9.09
N ALA A 38 0.00 -8.60 -8.78
CA ALA A 38 -0.36 -8.26 -7.40
C ALA A 38 -0.85 -9.49 -6.61
N GLU A 39 -1.74 -10.30 -7.20
CA GLU A 39 -2.26 -11.54 -6.61
C GLU A 39 -1.14 -12.56 -6.33
N THR A 40 -0.27 -12.77 -7.32
CA THR A 40 0.84 -13.72 -7.22
C THR A 40 1.79 -13.31 -6.09
N ARG A 41 2.13 -12.01 -6.02
CA ARG A 41 3.05 -11.48 -5.01
C ARG A 41 2.46 -11.54 -3.60
N ILE A 42 1.22 -11.09 -3.41
CA ILE A 42 0.61 -11.14 -2.08
C ILE A 42 0.43 -12.58 -1.61
N THR A 43 0.08 -13.50 -2.51
CA THR A 43 -0.02 -14.94 -2.19
C THR A 43 1.31 -15.50 -1.70
N ALA A 44 2.42 -15.19 -2.40
CA ALA A 44 3.76 -15.63 -1.99
C ALA A 44 4.19 -15.04 -0.64
N ILE A 45 3.88 -13.77 -0.37
CA ILE A 45 4.16 -13.11 0.91
C ILE A 45 3.33 -13.74 2.03
N MET A 46 2.05 -13.98 1.79
CA MET A 46 1.16 -14.56 2.81
C MET A 46 1.53 -16.00 3.14
N GLN A 47 2.04 -16.78 2.18
CA GLN A 47 2.57 -18.13 2.43
C GLN A 47 3.77 -18.15 3.38
N THR A 48 4.59 -17.09 3.41
CA THR A 48 5.73 -17.01 4.34
C THR A 48 5.32 -16.42 5.70
N MET A 49 4.33 -15.54 5.73
CA MET A 49 3.85 -14.86 6.93
C MET A 49 2.88 -15.71 7.76
N VAL A 50 2.02 -16.50 7.11
CA VAL A 50 0.92 -17.23 7.76
C VAL A 50 1.18 -18.73 7.72
N ARG A 51 1.16 -19.37 8.89
CA ARG A 51 1.15 -20.84 9.02
C ARG A 51 -0.29 -21.33 9.05
N GLY A 52 -0.97 -21.31 7.91
CA GLY A 52 -2.38 -21.71 7.82
C GLY A 52 -3.05 -21.27 6.52
N GLU A 53 -4.36 -21.47 6.45
CA GLU A 53 -5.16 -21.03 5.30
C GLU A 53 -5.34 -19.51 5.33
N PHE A 54 -5.20 -18.90 4.16
CA PHE A 54 -5.55 -17.51 3.91
C PHE A 54 -6.40 -17.41 2.65
N THR A 55 -7.16 -16.34 2.54
CA THR A 55 -7.99 -16.05 1.37
C THR A 55 -7.78 -14.60 0.97
N VAL A 56 -7.40 -14.40 -0.29
CA VAL A 56 -7.44 -13.09 -0.93
C VAL A 56 -8.91 -12.73 -1.15
N THR A 57 -9.39 -11.66 -0.51
CA THR A 57 -10.81 -11.27 -0.55
C THR A 57 -11.11 -10.15 -1.53
N ASP A 58 -10.15 -9.27 -1.78
CA ASP A 58 -10.29 -8.13 -2.69
C ASP A 58 -8.90 -7.72 -3.20
N ILE A 59 -8.81 -7.36 -4.47
CA ILE A 59 -7.62 -6.72 -5.06
C ILE A 59 -8.12 -5.54 -5.88
N ARG A 60 -7.67 -4.33 -5.53
CA ARG A 60 -8.04 -3.11 -6.25
C ARG A 60 -6.84 -2.24 -6.56
N LYS A 61 -6.91 -1.49 -7.64
CA LYS A 61 -5.93 -0.45 -7.93
C LYS A 61 -6.09 0.70 -6.92
N SER A 62 -5.00 1.04 -6.24
CA SER A 62 -4.98 2.11 -5.25
C SER A 62 -4.99 3.48 -5.92
N LYS A 63 -5.52 4.48 -5.20
CA LYS A 63 -5.40 5.90 -5.57
C LYS A 63 -4.19 6.57 -4.92
N ILE A 64 -3.42 5.82 -4.11
CA ILE A 64 -2.18 6.30 -3.52
C ILE A 64 -1.20 6.54 -4.66
N ALA A 65 -0.70 7.77 -4.76
CA ALA A 65 0.28 8.15 -5.75
C ALA A 65 1.69 7.77 -5.31
N GLU A 66 1.99 7.91 -4.02
CA GLU A 66 3.33 7.72 -3.47
C GLU A 66 3.27 7.30 -2.00
N VAL A 67 4.33 6.58 -1.58
CA VAL A 67 4.49 6.05 -0.23
C VAL A 67 5.83 6.54 0.33
N PHE A 68 5.80 7.02 1.57
CA PHE A 68 6.95 7.54 2.30
C PHE A 68 7.22 6.65 3.53
N PRO A 69 7.96 5.54 3.37
CA PRO A 69 8.29 4.63 4.47
C PRO A 69 9.23 5.27 5.49
N ASN A 70 9.19 4.76 6.72
CA ASN A 70 10.05 5.18 7.83
C ASN A 70 10.44 3.96 8.66
N GLU A 71 11.72 3.69 8.82
CA GLU A 71 12.20 2.57 9.64
C GLU A 71 11.75 2.67 11.11
N SER A 72 11.54 3.90 11.62
CA SER A 72 11.11 4.12 12.99
C SER A 72 9.59 4.19 13.18
N GLY A 73 8.80 4.33 12.09
CA GLY A 73 7.38 4.65 12.20
C GLY A 73 6.50 3.43 12.46
N GLU A 74 5.68 3.47 13.50
CA GLU A 74 4.76 2.36 13.83
C GLU A 74 3.54 2.30 12.92
N TRP A 75 2.99 3.45 12.50
CA TRP A 75 1.70 3.51 11.81
C TRP A 75 1.78 4.12 10.42
N TRP A 76 0.91 3.65 9.54
CA TRP A 76 0.69 4.23 8.22
C TRP A 76 -0.41 5.28 8.29
N PHE A 77 -0.08 6.52 7.93
CA PHE A 77 -1.03 7.62 7.80
C PHE A 77 -1.35 7.87 6.33
N ARG A 78 -2.65 7.84 5.99
CA ARG A 78 -3.12 8.26 4.69
C ARG A 78 -3.33 9.77 4.69
N THR A 79 -2.59 10.46 3.85
CA THR A 79 -2.70 11.91 3.67
C THR A 79 -3.39 12.23 2.35
N THR A 80 -4.19 13.28 2.36
CA THR A 80 -4.86 13.79 1.16
C THR A 80 -4.40 15.22 0.95
N ILE A 81 -3.79 15.50 -0.20
CA ILE A 81 -3.40 16.85 -0.59
C ILE A 81 -4.20 17.29 -1.82
N ASN A 82 -4.40 18.60 -1.96
CA ASN A 82 -4.94 19.21 -3.17
C ASN A 82 -3.87 20.11 -3.77
N LEU A 83 -3.46 19.79 -4.98
CA LEU A 83 -2.54 20.58 -5.79
C LEU A 83 -3.33 21.62 -6.58
N SER A 84 -2.89 22.88 -6.55
CA SER A 84 -3.44 23.92 -7.41
C SER A 84 -2.57 24.08 -8.64
N THR A 85 -3.09 23.66 -9.80
CA THR A 85 -2.42 23.80 -11.09
C THR A 85 -3.18 24.78 -11.98
N ILE A 86 -2.48 25.54 -12.82
CA ILE A 86 -3.11 26.40 -13.81
C ILE A 86 -3.28 25.61 -15.09
N ASP A 87 -4.51 25.56 -15.61
CA ASP A 87 -4.79 25.00 -16.94
C ASP A 87 -4.39 26.05 -18.00
N GLU A 88 -3.34 25.78 -18.78
CA GLU A 88 -2.80 26.71 -19.77
C GLU A 88 -3.79 26.99 -20.93
N GLU A 89 -4.73 26.08 -21.21
CA GLU A 89 -5.73 26.28 -22.26
C GLU A 89 -6.92 27.13 -21.78
N ALA A 90 -7.32 26.96 -20.51
CA ALA A 90 -8.52 27.59 -19.96
C ALA A 90 -8.25 28.81 -19.07
N GLY A 91 -7.01 29.04 -18.65
CA GLY A 91 -6.62 30.11 -17.70
C GLY A 91 -7.27 29.97 -16.33
N LYS A 92 -7.79 28.77 -15.98
CA LYS A 92 -8.51 28.51 -14.73
C LYS A 92 -7.68 27.63 -13.80
N GLU A 93 -7.79 27.89 -12.50
CA GLU A 93 -7.20 27.03 -11.47
C GLU A 93 -7.94 25.69 -11.42
N LYS A 94 -7.19 24.60 -11.57
CA LYS A 94 -7.66 23.23 -11.40
C LYS A 94 -7.05 22.66 -10.13
N LYS A 95 -7.90 22.09 -9.28
CA LYS A 95 -7.48 21.39 -8.06
C LYS A 95 -7.37 19.90 -8.34
N LEU A 96 -6.16 19.34 -8.22
CA LEU A 96 -5.92 17.91 -8.33
C LEU A 96 -5.79 17.31 -6.93
N ARG A 97 -6.66 16.36 -6.61
CA ARG A 97 -6.64 15.64 -5.34
C ARG A 97 -5.71 14.43 -5.44
N THR A 98 -4.67 14.41 -4.61
CA THR A 98 -3.67 13.34 -4.55
C THR A 98 -3.66 12.70 -3.17
N PHE A 99 -3.40 11.39 -3.12
CA PHE A 99 -3.29 10.63 -1.88
C PHE A 99 -1.87 10.14 -1.70
N TYR A 100 -1.32 10.31 -0.50
CA TYR A 100 -0.05 9.75 -0.11
C TYR A 100 -0.20 8.88 1.12
N LEU A 101 0.78 8.01 1.33
CA LEU A 101 0.88 7.18 2.52
C LEU A 101 2.20 7.47 3.21
N VAL A 102 2.17 7.87 4.47
CA VAL A 102 3.36 8.27 5.23
C VAL A 102 3.46 7.37 6.45
N GLN A 103 4.62 6.76 6.68
CA GLN A 103 4.87 6.01 7.90
C GLN A 103 5.40 6.94 8.99
N ALA A 104 4.78 6.92 10.17
CA ALA A 104 5.09 7.82 11.28
C ALA A 104 4.57 7.26 12.62
N ASP A 105 5.09 7.81 13.72
CA ASP A 105 4.69 7.43 15.08
C ASP A 105 3.50 8.23 15.62
N ASP A 106 3.18 9.37 15.03
CA ASP A 106 2.02 10.16 15.42
C ASP A 106 1.61 11.10 14.27
N ILE A 107 0.47 11.78 14.44
CA ILE A 107 -0.08 12.66 13.41
C ILE A 107 0.79 13.91 13.15
N GLN A 108 1.50 14.41 14.16
CA GLN A 108 2.41 15.55 13.99
C GLN A 108 3.65 15.12 13.22
N ASN A 109 4.24 13.98 13.59
CA ASN A 109 5.36 13.37 12.87
C ASN A 109 4.99 13.07 11.41
N ALA A 110 3.78 12.55 11.17
CA ALA A 110 3.28 12.31 9.82
C ALA A 110 3.18 13.60 8.98
N LEU A 111 2.74 14.71 9.59
CA LEU A 111 2.66 16.00 8.92
C LEU A 111 4.07 16.54 8.59
N THR A 112 4.98 16.56 9.57
CA THR A 112 6.36 17.04 9.36
C THR A 112 7.06 16.26 8.26
N ARG A 113 6.98 14.92 8.28
CA ARG A 113 7.56 14.08 7.24
C ARG A 113 6.95 14.31 5.87
N LEU A 114 5.63 14.55 5.82
CA LEU A 114 4.95 14.90 4.57
C LEU A 114 5.49 16.22 4.02
N GLU A 115 5.61 17.25 4.85
CA GLU A 115 6.12 18.56 4.46
C GLU A 115 7.58 18.49 3.97
N GLU A 116 8.44 17.73 4.66
CA GLU A 116 9.81 17.45 4.22
C GLU A 116 9.83 16.74 2.86
N SER A 117 8.98 15.71 2.70
CA SER A 117 8.87 14.95 1.46
C SER A 117 8.29 15.77 0.32
N LEU A 118 7.49 16.81 0.60
CA LEU A 118 6.93 17.70 -0.42
C LEU A 118 7.70 19.01 -0.55
N SER A 119 8.83 19.17 0.14
CA SER A 119 9.63 20.40 0.10
C SER A 119 10.22 20.70 -1.29
N PHE A 120 10.44 19.67 -2.10
CA PHE A 120 10.90 19.81 -3.49
C PHE A 120 9.75 20.13 -4.46
N LEU A 121 8.50 20.07 -4.01
CA LEU A 121 7.34 20.29 -4.86
C LEU A 121 7.13 21.79 -5.08
N ILE A 122 7.36 22.24 -6.30
CA ILE A 122 7.18 23.65 -6.71
C ILE A 122 5.69 24.02 -6.78
N VAL A 123 4.83 23.03 -7.01
CA VAL A 123 3.38 23.23 -7.15
C VAL A 123 2.75 23.54 -5.80
N PRO A 124 1.99 24.65 -5.66
CA PRO A 124 1.27 24.94 -4.43
C PRO A 124 0.30 23.82 -4.07
N TYR A 125 0.32 23.42 -2.80
CA TYR A 125 -0.54 22.36 -2.29
C TYR A 125 -1.17 22.73 -0.95
N VAL A 126 -2.31 22.12 -0.67
CA VAL A 126 -2.98 22.20 0.63
C VAL A 126 -3.23 20.79 1.15
N VAL A 127 -2.72 20.49 2.34
CA VAL A 127 -3.06 19.26 3.06
C VAL A 127 -4.50 19.37 3.55
N SER A 128 -5.36 18.48 3.08
CA SER A 128 -6.79 18.49 3.39
C SER A 128 -7.22 17.47 4.43
N SER A 129 -6.43 16.41 4.63
CA SER A 129 -6.71 15.36 5.61
C SER A 129 -5.47 14.55 5.89
N ILE A 130 -5.31 14.14 7.15
CA ILE A 130 -4.36 13.12 7.60
C ILE A 130 -5.14 12.20 8.54
N ALA A 131 -5.09 10.89 8.29
CA ALA A 131 -5.77 9.90 9.11
C ALA A 131 -4.96 8.60 9.14
N VAL A 132 -5.08 7.84 10.22
CA VAL A 132 -4.52 6.49 10.31
C VAL A 132 -5.15 5.62 9.21
N SER A 133 -4.31 4.94 8.46
CA SER A 133 -4.70 4.06 7.37
C SER A 133 -5.07 2.67 7.89
N THR A 134 -5.92 1.97 7.14
CA THR A 134 -6.19 0.54 7.38
C THR A 134 -5.14 -0.36 6.71
N ILE A 135 -4.11 0.23 6.09
CA ILE A 135 -3.00 -0.51 5.47
C ILE A 135 -2.11 -1.03 6.58
N ALA A 136 -2.01 -2.35 6.68
CA ALA A 136 -1.19 -3.04 7.66
C ALA A 136 0.29 -2.98 7.28
N ASP A 137 0.60 -3.21 6.00
CA ASP A 137 1.97 -3.16 5.51
C ASP A 137 2.05 -2.78 4.03
N VAL A 138 3.22 -2.30 3.61
CA VAL A 138 3.51 -1.88 2.23
C VAL A 138 4.66 -2.72 1.68
N PHE A 139 4.45 -3.28 0.49
CA PHE A 139 5.45 -4.06 -0.24
C PHE A 139 5.79 -3.39 -1.57
N PRO A 140 6.85 -2.55 -1.60
CA PRO A 140 7.35 -1.96 -2.84
C PRO A 140 7.78 -3.03 -3.85
N TYR A 141 7.88 -2.64 -5.12
CA TYR A 141 8.40 -3.51 -6.16
C TYR A 141 9.92 -3.64 -6.03
N VAL A 142 10.42 -4.87 -5.89
CA VAL A 142 11.86 -5.16 -5.85
C VAL A 142 12.27 -5.70 -7.22
N PRO A 143 12.95 -4.90 -8.08
CA PRO A 143 13.43 -5.40 -9.36
C PRO A 143 14.47 -6.51 -9.13
N GLY A 144 14.19 -7.72 -9.61
CA GLY A 144 15.09 -8.87 -9.54
C GLY A 144 14.72 -9.94 -8.50
N GLN A 145 13.68 -9.75 -7.70
CA GLN A 145 13.18 -10.80 -6.81
C GLN A 145 12.37 -11.81 -7.64
N GLN A 146 13.02 -12.90 -8.04
CA GLN A 146 12.36 -14.04 -8.68
C GLN A 146 11.36 -14.63 -7.68
N ILE A 147 10.08 -14.55 -8.02
CA ILE A 147 9.04 -15.30 -7.33
C ILE A 147 9.39 -16.78 -7.58
N PRO A 148 9.62 -17.60 -6.54
CA PRO A 148 9.88 -19.01 -6.77
C PRO A 148 8.69 -19.59 -7.54
N PRO A 149 8.92 -20.39 -8.59
CA PRO A 149 7.84 -20.95 -9.37
C PRO A 149 6.90 -21.72 -8.45
N VAL A 150 5.61 -21.37 -8.50
CA VAL A 150 4.55 -22.16 -7.87
C VAL A 150 4.67 -23.56 -8.46
N THR A 151 5.21 -24.50 -7.68
CA THR A 151 5.23 -25.91 -8.06
C THR A 151 3.81 -26.40 -7.85
N ILE A 152 2.99 -26.31 -8.90
CA ILE A 152 1.74 -27.08 -8.96
C ILE A 152 2.14 -28.56 -8.96
N PRO A 153 1.79 -29.35 -7.94
CA PRO A 153 1.89 -30.79 -8.05
C PRO A 153 0.85 -31.19 -9.10
N PHE A 154 1.28 -31.32 -10.35
CA PHE A 154 0.58 -32.15 -11.33
C PHE A 154 0.64 -33.59 -10.80
N THR A 155 -0.25 -33.95 -9.88
CA THR A 155 -0.64 -35.34 -9.73
C THR A 155 -1.50 -35.66 -10.92
N THR A 156 -0.91 -36.28 -11.93
CA THR A 156 -1.65 -37.08 -12.90
C THR A 156 -2.05 -38.38 -12.20
N PRO A 157 -3.33 -38.73 -12.11
CA PRO A 157 -3.72 -40.10 -11.83
C PRO A 157 -4.27 -40.75 -13.11
N GLY A 158 -3.65 -41.88 -13.50
CA GLY A 158 -4.27 -42.93 -14.33
C GLY A 158 -4.00 -42.86 -15.81
#